data_AF-A0A3E1F0T7-F1
#
_entry.id   AF-A0A3E1F0T7-F1
#
_cell.length_a   1.000
_cell.length_b   1.000
_cell.length_c   1.000
_cell.angle_alpha   90.00
_cell.angle_beta   90.00
_cell.angle_gamma   90.00
#
_symmetry.space_group_name_H-M   'P 1'
#
loop_
_entity.id
_entity.type
_entity.pdbx_description
1 polymer ?
#
loop_
_entity_poly.entity_id
_entity_poly.type
_entity_poly.pdbx_seq_one_letter_code
_entity_poly.pdbx_strand_id
1 'polypeptide(L)'
;MTINNNTISKGFVLAGLTNSSVLIFSKLFTNPVIAEFDTTVMSNFGLLMIFIWGLAYISIAKNYQQVKWLVAVFAIEKFIYGFIWLQWHLNHSVSAVFEKNLLAGVFYSIYGINDWLFFIFFSFVFIRLMRK
;
A
#
# COMPACT_ATOMS: atom_id res chain seq x y z
N MET A 1 0.76 -6.66 25.75
CA MET A 1 1.91 -7.10 24.90
C MET A 1 2.72 -5.88 24.49
N THR A 2 3.97 -5.77 24.95
CA THR A 2 4.92 -4.74 24.49
C THR A 2 5.55 -5.19 23.17
N ILE A 3 5.02 -4.71 22.03
CA ILE A 3 5.62 -5.01 20.72
C ILE A 3 7.07 -4.47 20.69
N ASN A 4 8.03 -5.31 20.29
CA ASN A 4 9.45 -4.94 20.19
C ASN A 4 9.68 -3.96 19.02
N ASN A 5 10.61 -3.03 19.18
CA ASN A 5 11.04 -2.12 18.12
C ASN A 5 11.52 -2.86 16.86
N ASN A 6 12.14 -4.04 17.01
CA ASN A 6 12.55 -4.88 15.89
C ASN A 6 11.35 -5.40 15.09
N THR A 7 10.25 -5.75 15.76
CA THR A 7 9.00 -6.17 15.12
C THR A 7 8.37 -5.03 14.32
N ILE A 8 8.36 -3.81 14.88
CA ILE A 8 7.87 -2.62 14.17
C ILE A 8 8.73 -2.35 12.94
N SER A 9 10.06 -2.39 13.08
CA SER A 9 11.00 -2.20 11.96
C SER A 9 10.73 -3.17 10.80
N LYS A 10 10.52 -4.46 11.11
CA LYS A 10 10.12 -5.47 10.11
C LYS A 10 8.77 -5.15 9.46
N GLY A 11 7.83 -4.55 10.19
CA GLY A 11 6.55 -4.08 9.65
C GLY A 11 6.71 -3.00 8.57
N PHE A 12 7.61 -2.04 8.76
CA PHE A 12 7.96 -1.06 7.72
C PHE A 12 8.55 -1.72 6.47
N VAL A 13 9.46 -2.69 6.66
CA VAL A 13 10.03 -3.44 5.54
C VAL A 13 8.94 -4.23 4.79
N LEU A 14 8.05 -4.90 5.53
CA LEU A 14 6.95 -5.66 4.96
C LEU A 14 5.98 -4.77 4.18
N ALA A 15 5.66 -3.58 4.71
CA ALA A 15 4.84 -2.59 4.01
C ALA A 15 5.48 -2.18 2.67
N GLY A 16 6.79 -1.90 2.68
CA GLY A 16 7.50 -1.53 1.46
C GLY A 16 7.61 -2.66 0.44
N LEU A 17 7.84 -3.89 0.89
CA LEU A 17 7.84 -5.07 0.00
C LEU A 17 6.46 -5.33 -0.60
N THR A 18 5.39 -5.13 0.17
CA THR A 18 4.02 -5.29 -0.31
C THR A 18 3.70 -4.26 -1.39
N ASN A 19 4.07 -3.00 -1.20
CA ASN A 19 3.97 -1.99 -2.26
C ASN A 19 4.82 -2.35 -3.48
N SER A 20 5.99 -2.93 -3.29
CA SER A 20 6.88 -3.36 -4.39
C SER A 20 6.31 -4.53 -5.20
N SER A 21 5.35 -5.28 -4.66
CA SER A 21 4.64 -6.34 -5.41
C SER A 21 3.91 -5.78 -6.65
N VAL A 22 3.63 -4.47 -6.70
CA VAL A 22 3.07 -3.80 -7.88
C VAL A 22 3.90 -4.05 -9.14
N LEU A 23 5.21 -4.22 -9.01
CA LEU A 23 6.11 -4.56 -10.11
C LEU A 23 5.80 -5.95 -10.70
N ILE A 24 5.41 -6.90 -9.87
CA ILE A 24 5.06 -8.25 -10.31
C ILE A 24 3.69 -8.23 -10.99
N PHE A 25 2.69 -7.64 -10.34
CA PHE A 25 1.31 -7.61 -10.86
C PHE A 25 1.17 -6.79 -12.16
N SER A 26 1.91 -5.70 -12.27
CA SER A 26 1.95 -4.86 -13.48
C SER A 26 2.90 -5.38 -14.55
N LYS A 27 3.62 -6.49 -14.32
CA LYS A 27 4.70 -6.97 -15.20
C LYS A 27 5.70 -5.87 -15.53
N LEU A 28 6.23 -5.19 -14.51
CA LEU A 28 7.11 -4.03 -14.64
C LEU A 28 6.47 -2.89 -15.46
N PHE A 29 5.22 -2.55 -15.14
CA PHE A 29 4.42 -1.50 -15.82
C PHE A 29 4.08 -1.75 -17.28
N THR A 30 4.30 -2.98 -17.79
CA THR A 30 3.98 -3.35 -19.18
C THR A 30 2.56 -3.92 -19.34
N ASN A 31 1.88 -4.23 -18.24
CA ASN A 31 0.50 -4.73 -18.26
C ASN A 31 -0.51 -3.56 -18.25
N PRO A 32 -1.19 -3.26 -19.37
CA PRO A 32 -2.11 -2.11 -19.43
C PRO A 32 -3.39 -2.36 -18.64
N VAL A 33 -3.75 -3.63 -18.38
CA VAL A 33 -5.06 -4.00 -17.82
C VAL A 33 -5.32 -3.35 -16.48
N ILE A 34 -4.29 -3.18 -15.64
CA ILE A 34 -4.45 -2.52 -14.34
C ILE A 34 -4.90 -1.05 -14.50
N ALA A 35 -4.29 -0.33 -15.45
CA ALA A 35 -4.57 1.08 -15.71
C ALA A 35 -5.87 1.29 -16.49
N GLU A 36 -6.34 0.30 -17.26
CA GLU A 36 -7.60 0.39 -17.99
C GLU A 36 -8.83 0.44 -17.07
N PHE A 37 -8.78 -0.26 -15.93
CA PHE A 37 -9.88 -0.31 -14.96
C PHE A 37 -9.86 0.84 -13.94
N ASP A 38 -8.74 1.54 -13.79
CA ASP A 38 -8.63 2.80 -13.05
C ASP A 38 -7.47 3.63 -13.62
N THR A 39 -7.80 4.49 -14.56
CA THR A 39 -6.83 5.34 -15.28
C THR A 39 -6.26 6.46 -14.43
N THR A 40 -6.85 6.73 -13.27
CA THR A 40 -6.42 7.84 -12.41
C THR A 40 -5.41 7.31 -11.39
N VAL A 41 -5.84 6.40 -10.55
CA VAL A 41 -5.07 5.94 -9.37
C VAL A 41 -4.14 4.80 -9.74
N MET A 42 -4.55 3.93 -10.67
CA MET A 42 -3.78 2.78 -11.12
C MET A 42 -3.12 2.99 -12.49
N SER A 43 -2.93 4.26 -12.88
CA SER A 43 -2.07 4.63 -14.01
C SER A 43 -0.62 4.17 -13.77
N ASN A 44 0.19 4.06 -14.83
CA ASN A 44 1.61 3.75 -14.68
C ASN A 44 2.35 4.70 -13.73
N PHE A 45 1.94 5.98 -13.72
CA PHE A 45 2.45 6.95 -12.76
C PHE A 45 2.01 6.60 -11.33
N GLY A 46 0.73 6.30 -11.11
CA GLY A 46 0.22 5.85 -9.82
C GLY A 46 0.93 4.60 -9.30
N LEU A 47 1.09 3.58 -10.16
CA LEU A 47 1.82 2.35 -9.81
C LEU A 47 3.30 2.63 -9.47
N LEU A 48 3.95 3.55 -10.18
CA LEU A 48 5.30 4.00 -9.85
C LEU A 48 5.32 4.68 -8.47
N MET A 49 4.33 5.54 -8.19
CA MET A 49 4.24 6.19 -6.88
C MET A 49 4.01 5.19 -5.75
N ILE A 50 3.19 4.15 -5.95
CA ILE A 50 3.04 3.05 -4.99
C ILE A 50 4.41 2.42 -4.68
N PHE A 51 5.20 2.13 -5.71
CA PHE A 51 6.55 1.60 -5.53
C PHE A 51 7.47 2.55 -4.77
N ILE A 52 7.48 3.85 -5.12
CA ILE A 52 8.28 4.88 -4.43
C ILE A 52 7.90 5.01 -2.96
N TRP A 53 6.60 4.99 -2.62
CA TRP A 53 6.14 4.97 -1.24
C TRP A 53 6.64 3.72 -0.49
N GLY A 54 6.68 2.57 -1.18
CA GLY A 54 7.26 1.36 -0.61
C GLY A 54 8.74 1.52 -0.22
N LEU A 55 9.52 2.19 -1.07
CA LEU A 55 10.91 2.54 -0.76
C LEU A 55 11.01 3.53 0.41
N ALA A 56 10.09 4.49 0.51
CA ALA A 56 10.02 5.42 1.64
C ALA A 56 9.74 4.71 2.97
N TYR A 57 8.93 3.66 2.97
CA TYR A 57 8.68 2.84 4.17
C TYR A 57 9.93 2.11 4.61
N ILE A 58 10.65 1.49 3.66
CA ILE A 58 11.89 0.76 3.94
C ILE A 58 13.00 1.70 4.43
N SER A 59 13.13 2.89 3.82
CA SER A 59 14.24 3.81 4.11
C SER A 59 14.26 4.28 5.56
N ILE A 60 13.09 4.41 6.19
CA ILE A 60 12.97 4.84 7.59
C ILE A 60 12.77 3.68 8.57
N ALA A 61 12.79 2.43 8.13
CA ALA A 61 12.45 1.27 8.96
C ALA A 61 13.30 1.16 10.24
N LYS A 62 14.53 1.68 10.25
CA LYS A 62 15.42 1.69 11.43
C LYS A 62 15.37 3.00 12.25
N ASN A 63 14.79 4.06 11.67
CA ASN A 63 14.81 5.43 12.22
C ASN A 63 13.40 6.02 12.42
N TYR A 64 12.34 5.22 12.27
CA TYR A 64 10.94 5.67 12.34
C TYR A 64 10.59 6.44 13.62
N GLN A 65 11.29 6.16 14.73
CA GLN A 65 11.09 6.84 16.00
C GLN A 65 11.44 8.34 15.93
N GLN A 66 12.36 8.73 15.05
CA GLN A 66 12.82 10.12 14.87
C GLN A 66 11.89 10.93 13.96
N VAL A 67 11.02 10.24 13.19
CA VAL A 67 10.21 10.85 12.12
C VAL A 67 8.72 10.56 12.30
N LYS A 68 8.20 10.72 13.53
CA LYS A 68 6.80 10.39 13.88
C LYS A 68 5.76 11.01 12.93
N TRP A 69 5.95 12.24 12.49
CA TRP A 69 5.03 12.90 11.56
C TRP A 69 5.04 12.28 10.16
N LEU A 70 6.18 11.75 9.71
CA LEU A 70 6.25 11.01 8.46
C LEU A 70 5.46 9.69 8.56
N VAL A 71 5.50 9.02 9.73
CA VAL A 71 4.66 7.84 9.98
C VAL A 71 3.16 8.19 9.90
N ALA A 72 2.75 9.37 10.37
CA ALA A 72 1.38 9.83 10.21
C ALA A 72 1.01 10.08 8.73
N VAL A 73 1.92 10.66 7.94
CA VAL A 73 1.73 10.81 6.49
C VAL A 73 1.54 9.46 5.81
N PHE A 74 2.29 8.43 6.21
CA PHE A 74 2.12 7.08 5.67
C PHE A 74 0.75 6.47 6.04
N ALA A 75 0.24 6.74 7.24
CA ALA A 75 -1.12 6.33 7.60
C ALA A 75 -2.16 7.02 6.70
N ILE A 76 -2.04 8.33 6.47
CA ILE A 76 -2.96 9.07 5.60
C ILE A 76 -2.90 8.53 4.16
N GLU A 77 -1.70 8.29 3.63
CA GLU A 77 -1.52 7.66 2.31
C GLU A 77 -2.27 6.33 2.22
N LYS A 78 -2.08 5.44 3.20
CA LYS A 78 -2.72 4.12 3.21
C LYS A 78 -4.24 4.20 3.33
N PHE A 79 -4.73 5.15 4.11
CA PHE A 79 -6.16 5.41 4.18
C PHE A 79 -6.74 5.85 2.84
N ILE A 80 -6.05 6.73 2.10
CA ILE A 80 -6.51 7.21 0.79
C ILE A 80 -6.61 6.05 -0.20
N TYR A 81 -5.56 5.22 -0.33
CA TYR A 81 -5.61 4.05 -1.22
C TYR A 81 -6.66 3.02 -0.80
N GLY A 82 -6.76 2.70 0.49
CA GLY A 82 -7.77 1.79 1.02
C GLY A 82 -9.20 2.29 0.79
N PHE A 83 -9.43 3.60 0.91
CA PHE A 83 -10.72 4.23 0.63
C PHE A 83 -11.07 4.20 -0.85
N ILE A 84 -10.13 4.56 -1.73
CA ILE A 84 -10.31 4.50 -3.18
C ILE A 84 -10.63 3.06 -3.62
N TRP A 85 -9.93 2.07 -3.08
CA TRP A 85 -10.21 0.66 -3.37
C TRP A 85 -11.63 0.24 -3.02
N LEU A 86 -12.13 0.66 -1.85
CA LEU A 86 -13.51 0.43 -1.45
C LEU A 86 -14.49 1.12 -2.40
N GLN A 87 -14.24 2.39 -2.74
CA GLN A 87 -15.06 3.11 -3.72
C GLN A 87 -15.06 2.40 -5.07
N TRP A 88 -13.92 1.86 -5.51
CA TRP A 88 -13.84 1.10 -6.75
C TRP A 88 -14.70 -0.16 -6.67
N HIS A 89 -14.65 -0.93 -5.57
CA HIS A 89 -15.47 -2.14 -5.37
C HIS A 89 -16.97 -1.88 -5.29
N LEU A 90 -17.39 -0.71 -4.81
CA LEU A 90 -18.80 -0.34 -4.75
C LEU A 90 -19.37 0.01 -6.14
N ASN A 91 -18.52 0.42 -7.08
CA ASN A 91 -18.93 0.90 -8.41
C ASN A 91 -18.55 -0.06 -9.55
N HIS A 92 -17.66 -1.02 -9.32
CA HIS A 92 -17.12 -1.91 -10.35
C HIS A 92 -17.07 -3.36 -9.87
N SER A 93 -17.00 -4.30 -10.81
CA SER A 93 -16.88 -5.73 -10.51
C SER A 93 -15.43 -6.20 -10.73
N VAL A 94 -14.87 -6.88 -9.72
CA VAL A 94 -13.55 -7.51 -9.85
C VAL A 94 -13.59 -8.68 -10.85
N SER A 95 -14.76 -9.33 -11.01
CA SER A 95 -14.96 -10.43 -11.96
C SER A 95 -14.58 -10.00 -13.39
N ALA A 96 -14.98 -8.79 -13.80
CA ALA A 96 -14.62 -8.26 -15.12
C ALA A 96 -13.10 -8.09 -15.29
N VAL A 97 -12.36 -7.81 -14.21
CA VAL A 97 -10.89 -7.72 -14.24
C VAL A 97 -10.26 -9.10 -14.39
N PHE A 98 -10.78 -10.10 -13.67
CA PHE A 98 -10.31 -11.49 -13.75
C PHE A 98 -10.48 -12.08 -15.15
N GLU A 99 -11.61 -11.79 -15.81
CA GLU A 99 -11.87 -12.23 -17.19
C GLU A 99 -10.84 -11.67 -18.17
N LYS A 100 -10.32 -10.46 -17.92
CA LYS A 100 -9.32 -9.82 -18.77
C LYS A 100 -7.90 -10.23 -18.44
N ASN A 101 -7.55 -10.32 -17.16
CA ASN A 101 -6.21 -10.69 -16.71
C ASN A 101 -6.19 -11.20 -15.27
N LEU A 102 -5.71 -12.43 -15.07
CA LEU A 102 -5.63 -13.05 -13.75
C LEU A 102 -4.79 -12.24 -12.74
N LEU A 103 -3.61 -11.72 -13.14
CA LEU A 103 -2.74 -10.98 -12.22
C LEU A 103 -3.35 -9.64 -11.81
N ALA A 104 -3.99 -8.93 -12.75
CA ALA A 104 -4.73 -7.72 -12.43
C ALA A 104 -5.92 -8.01 -11.51
N GLY A 105 -6.67 -9.09 -11.76
CA GLY A 105 -7.79 -9.51 -10.90
C GLY A 105 -7.35 -9.85 -9.48
N VAL A 106 -6.22 -10.56 -9.32
CA VAL A 106 -5.62 -10.83 -8.01
C VAL A 106 -5.22 -9.52 -7.34
N PHE A 107 -4.54 -8.63 -8.06
CA PHE A 107 -4.14 -7.32 -7.53
C PHE A 107 -5.35 -6.55 -7.01
N TYR A 108 -6.38 -6.33 -7.84
CA TYR A 108 -7.61 -5.64 -7.47
C TYR A 108 -8.35 -6.32 -6.32
N SER A 109 -8.24 -7.63 -6.14
CA SER A 109 -8.86 -8.32 -5.00
C SER A 109 -8.18 -8.04 -3.66
N ILE A 110 -6.86 -7.84 -3.63
CA ILE A 110 -6.08 -7.89 -2.38
C ILE A 110 -5.38 -6.58 -2.03
N TYR A 111 -5.13 -5.67 -2.97
CA TYR A 111 -4.28 -4.51 -2.70
C TYR A 111 -4.86 -3.63 -1.58
N GLY A 112 -6.17 -3.34 -1.60
CA GLY A 112 -6.75 -2.48 -0.58
C GLY A 112 -6.87 -3.13 0.79
N ILE A 113 -6.93 -4.47 0.88
CA ILE A 113 -6.82 -5.18 2.16
C ILE A 113 -5.46 -4.89 2.79
N ASN A 114 -4.38 -4.95 1.99
CA ASN A 114 -3.05 -4.59 2.46
C ASN A 114 -3.00 -3.12 2.89
N ASP A 115 -3.64 -2.21 2.14
CA ASP A 115 -3.66 -0.80 2.51
C ASP A 115 -4.36 -0.54 3.83
N TRP A 116 -5.50 -1.18 4.09
CA TRP A 116 -6.18 -1.09 5.39
C TRP A 116 -5.34 -1.66 6.54
N LEU A 117 -4.67 -2.79 6.32
CA LEU A 117 -3.77 -3.38 7.33
C LEU A 117 -2.59 -2.44 7.66
N PHE A 118 -1.96 -1.84 6.63
CA PHE A 118 -0.85 -0.93 6.84
C PHE A 118 -1.29 0.44 7.37
N PHE A 119 -2.50 0.90 7.06
CA PHE A 119 -3.10 2.07 7.72
C PHE A 119 -3.21 1.86 9.23
N ILE A 120 -3.76 0.73 9.67
CA ILE A 120 -3.87 0.38 11.09
C ILE A 120 -2.48 0.29 11.72
N PHE A 121 -1.53 -0.36 11.03
CA PHE A 121 -0.14 -0.47 11.49
C PHE A 121 0.52 0.90 11.69
N PHE A 122 0.52 1.78 10.70
CA PHE A 122 1.16 3.10 10.80
C PHE A 122 0.46 3.99 11.83
N SER A 123 -0.88 3.95 11.90
CA SER A 123 -1.64 4.66 12.92
C SER A 123 -1.27 4.20 14.34
N PHE A 124 -1.16 2.89 14.54
CA PHE A 124 -0.72 2.32 15.81
C PHE A 124 0.70 2.77 16.18
N VAL A 125 1.64 2.71 15.24
CA VAL A 125 3.03 3.14 15.46
C VAL A 125 3.06 4.64 15.81
N PHE A 126 2.33 5.48 15.08
CA PHE A 126 2.26 6.91 15.34
C PHE A 126 1.72 7.21 16.75
N ILE A 127 0.59 6.62 17.14
CA ILE A 127 0.00 6.80 18.48
C ILE A 127 0.99 6.36 19.56
N ARG A 128 1.72 5.26 19.34
CA ARG A 128 2.75 4.79 20.27
C ARG A 128 3.92 5.77 20.40
N LEU A 129 4.34 6.39 19.31
CA LEU A 129 5.41 7.40 19.32
C LEU A 129 4.98 8.72 19.98
N MET A 130 3.68 9.04 19.96
CA MET A 130 3.13 10.23 20.62
C MET A 130 3.01 10.09 22.14
N ARG A 131 2.93 8.87 22.65
CA ARG A 131 2.85 8.56 24.10
C ARG A 131 4.22 8.46 24.79
N LYS A 132 5.31 8.59 24.04
CA LYS A 132 6.68 8.61 24.53
C LYS A 132 7.22 10.03 24.46
#